data_AF-A0A1A8VY42-F1
#
_entry.id   AF-A0A1A8VY42-F1
#
_cell.length_a   1.000
_cell.length_b   1.000
_cell.length_c   1.000
_cell.angle_alpha   90.00
_cell.angle_beta   90.00
_cell.angle_gamma   90.00
#
_symmetry.space_group_name_H-M   'P 1'
#
loop_
_entity.id
_entity.type
_entity.pdbx_description
1 polymer ?
#
loop_
_entity_poly.entity_id
_entity_poly.type
_entity_poly.pdbx_seq_one_letter_code
_entity_poly.pdbx_strand_id
1 'polypeptide(L)'
;MAVSQLLEMKLITRPRAILTQENVNAMVEFDYELAKKAQIAVDNNLPINFFDLEYIDRAEYLELLLEEKKILEKAREEVLKREKGNYATPEILKKYKRVEVPRKWRQELEIDEKLLKEQPGLKENIELQNIMHNYIQNKFKNKNVDGGPKKHIKN
;
A
#
# COMPACT_ATOMS: atom_id res chain seq x y z
N MET A 1 -25.35 -11.16 -0.31
CA MET A 1 -25.43 -9.79 0.24
C MET A 1 -24.19 -9.37 1.00
N ALA A 2 -23.77 -10.07 2.07
CA ALA A 2 -22.48 -9.76 2.73
C ALA A 2 -21.30 -9.85 1.75
N VAL A 3 -21.32 -10.85 0.85
CA VAL A 3 -20.33 -11.02 -0.22
C VAL A 3 -20.32 -9.83 -1.20
N SER A 4 -21.49 -9.31 -1.63
CA SER A 4 -21.54 -8.17 -2.55
C SER A 4 -21.02 -6.89 -1.90
N GLN A 5 -21.35 -6.65 -0.63
CA GLN A 5 -20.84 -5.50 0.12
C GLN A 5 -19.31 -5.57 0.32
N LEU A 6 -18.76 -6.75 0.62
CA LEU A 6 -17.31 -6.95 0.72
C LEU A 6 -16.62 -6.74 -0.64
N LEU A 7 -17.24 -7.15 -1.75
CA LEU A 7 -16.73 -6.96 -3.11
C LEU A 7 -16.81 -5.49 -3.57
N GLU A 8 -17.85 -4.75 -3.19
CA GLU A 8 -18.00 -3.33 -3.51
C GLU A 8 -17.00 -2.45 -2.74
N MET A 9 -16.56 -2.90 -1.57
CA MET A 9 -15.46 -2.29 -0.82
C MET A 9 -14.11 -2.60 -1.50
N LYS A 10 -13.83 -1.94 -2.64
CA LYS A 10 -12.59 -2.06 -3.46
C LYS A 10 -11.27 -1.99 -2.68
N LEU A 11 -11.28 -1.44 -1.46
CA LEU A 11 -10.11 -1.36 -0.58
C LEU A 11 -9.82 -2.67 0.17
N ILE A 12 -10.81 -3.55 0.32
CA ILE A 12 -10.76 -4.82 1.06
C ILE A 12 -10.49 -6.01 0.13
N THR A 13 -11.07 -6.00 -1.08
CA THR A 13 -11.06 -7.12 -2.02
C THR A 13 -10.07 -6.89 -3.14
N ARG A 14 -8.80 -7.23 -2.87
CA ARG A 14 -7.77 -7.37 -3.90
C ARG A 14 -7.54 -8.83 -4.25
N PRO A 15 -7.11 -9.14 -5.48
CA PRO A 15 -6.61 -10.46 -5.81
C PRO A 15 -5.36 -10.72 -4.96
N ARG A 16 -5.50 -11.62 -3.99
CA ARG A 16 -4.44 -12.12 -3.13
C ARG A 16 -4.54 -13.63 -3.15
N ALA A 17 -3.41 -14.30 -3.30
CA ALA A 17 -3.33 -15.75 -3.22
C ALA A 17 -3.09 -16.16 -1.77
N ILE A 18 -3.74 -17.25 -1.35
CA ILE A 18 -3.36 -17.99 -0.15
C ILE A 18 -2.46 -19.11 -0.65
N LEU A 19 -1.17 -19.01 -0.33
CA LEU A 19 -0.18 -20.01 -0.74
C LEU A 19 -0.27 -21.22 0.18
N THR A 20 -0.02 -22.40 -0.38
CA THR A 20 0.10 -23.68 0.34
C THR A 20 1.55 -24.16 0.29
N GLN A 21 1.90 -25.14 1.13
CA GLN A 21 3.25 -25.73 1.10
C GLN A 21 3.55 -26.38 -0.26
N GLU A 22 2.55 -26.97 -0.91
CA GLU A 22 2.67 -27.53 -2.26
C GLU A 22 3.09 -26.46 -3.27
N ASN A 23 2.51 -25.26 -3.18
CA ASN A 23 2.89 -24.13 -4.04
C ASN A 23 4.34 -23.72 -3.80
N VAL A 24 4.77 -23.65 -2.54
CA VAL A 24 6.17 -23.29 -2.21
C VAL A 24 7.12 -24.33 -2.79
N ASN A 25 6.82 -25.63 -2.62
CA ASN A 25 7.66 -26.71 -3.14
C ASN A 25 7.76 -26.65 -4.67
N ALA A 26 6.65 -26.38 -5.35
CA ALA A 26 6.65 -26.18 -6.80
C ALA A 26 7.49 -24.96 -7.21
N MET A 27 7.45 -23.88 -6.43
CA MET A 27 8.26 -22.68 -6.70
C MET A 27 9.76 -22.93 -6.52
N VAL A 28 10.18 -23.78 -5.57
CA VAL A 28 11.60 -24.11 -5.34
C VAL A 28 12.29 -24.62 -6.62
N GLU A 29 11.57 -25.35 -7.47
CA GLU A 29 12.11 -25.90 -8.72
C GLU A 29 12.43 -24.81 -9.76
N PHE A 30 11.75 -23.67 -9.71
CA PHE A 30 11.90 -22.57 -10.68
C PHE A 30 12.70 -21.40 -10.11
N ASP A 31 12.42 -21.00 -8.87
CA ASP A 31 13.05 -19.87 -8.19
C ASP A 31 13.09 -20.11 -6.67
N TYR A 32 14.28 -20.44 -6.18
CA TYR A 32 14.53 -20.71 -4.78
C TYR A 32 14.39 -19.47 -3.89
N GLU A 33 14.79 -18.30 -4.36
CA GLU A 33 14.71 -17.07 -3.56
C GLU A 33 13.25 -16.61 -3.41
N LEU A 34 12.48 -16.70 -4.49
CA LEU A 34 11.05 -16.43 -4.43
C LEU A 34 10.30 -17.46 -3.58
N ALA A 35 10.71 -18.74 -3.60
CA ALA A 35 10.14 -19.78 -2.75
C ALA A 35 10.38 -19.51 -1.25
N LYS A 36 11.56 -19.01 -0.86
CA LYS A 36 11.80 -18.58 0.54
C LYS A 36 10.83 -17.49 0.97
N LYS A 37 10.60 -16.49 0.11
CA LYS A 37 9.62 -15.42 0.37
C LYS A 37 8.19 -15.98 0.47
N ALA A 38 7.83 -16.91 -0.41
CA ALA A 38 6.56 -17.63 -0.36
C ALA A 38 6.37 -18.41 0.94
N GLN A 39 7.44 -19.04 1.46
CA GLN A 39 7.42 -19.73 2.75
C GLN A 39 7.05 -18.77 3.88
N ILE A 40 7.62 -17.56 3.92
CA ILE A 40 7.27 -16.53 4.92
C ILE A 40 5.75 -16.22 4.88
N ALA A 41 5.17 -16.13 3.68
CA ALA A 41 3.73 -15.91 3.54
C ALA A 41 2.90 -17.11 4.06
N VAL A 42 3.33 -18.35 3.80
CA VAL A 42 2.70 -19.58 4.30
C VAL A 42 2.77 -19.65 5.82
N ASP A 43 3.96 -19.43 6.40
CA ASP A 43 4.21 -19.50 7.85
C ASP A 43 3.33 -18.51 8.63
N ASN A 44 3.02 -17.36 8.03
CA ASN A 44 2.17 -16.33 8.60
C ASN A 44 0.69 -16.44 8.20
N ASN A 45 0.32 -17.46 7.40
CA ASN A 45 -0.99 -17.63 6.78
C ASN A 45 -1.48 -16.31 6.14
N LEU A 46 -0.61 -15.64 5.40
CA LEU A 46 -0.81 -14.30 4.89
C LEU A 46 -1.28 -14.35 3.42
N PRO A 47 -2.51 -13.91 3.12
CA PRO A 47 -2.92 -13.74 1.73
C PRO A 47 -2.12 -12.59 1.11
N ILE A 48 -1.39 -12.86 0.03
CA ILE A 48 -0.49 -11.89 -0.59
C ILE A 48 -0.59 -11.89 -2.12
N ASN A 49 -0.30 -10.75 -2.73
CA ASN A 49 -0.19 -10.62 -4.17
C ASN A 49 1.27 -10.88 -4.60
N PHE A 50 1.48 -11.31 -5.84
CA PHE A 50 2.80 -11.61 -6.38
C PHE A 50 3.77 -10.41 -6.30
N PHE A 51 3.30 -9.19 -6.61
CA PHE A 51 4.14 -7.99 -6.52
C PHE A 51 4.58 -7.66 -5.08
N ASP A 52 3.73 -7.95 -4.10
CA ASP A 52 4.01 -7.66 -2.69
C ASP A 52 4.90 -8.77 -2.10
N LEU A 53 4.81 -10.00 -2.64
CA LEU A 53 5.63 -11.14 -2.25
C LEU A 53 7.12 -10.87 -2.42
N GLU A 54 7.50 -10.09 -3.43
CA GLU A 54 8.90 -9.75 -3.69
C GLU A 54 9.57 -8.98 -2.55
N TYR A 55 8.79 -8.30 -1.69
CA TYR A 55 9.29 -7.45 -0.61
C TYR A 55 8.99 -7.98 0.79
N ILE A 56 8.38 -9.18 0.90
CA ILE A 56 7.92 -9.74 2.18
C ILE A 56 9.06 -10.08 3.15
N ASP A 57 10.25 -10.30 2.63
CA ASP A 57 11.48 -10.56 3.39
C ASP A 57 11.92 -9.35 4.22
N ARG A 58 11.46 -8.14 3.88
CA ARG A 58 11.72 -6.94 4.65
C ARG A 58 10.82 -6.91 5.88
N ALA A 59 11.44 -6.98 7.07
CA ALA A 59 10.73 -7.04 8.35
C ALA A 59 9.70 -5.91 8.52
N GLU A 60 10.07 -4.67 8.19
CA GLU A 60 9.19 -3.50 8.26
C GLU A 60 7.92 -3.65 7.39
N TYR A 61 8.05 -4.31 6.24
CA TYR A 61 6.94 -4.50 5.33
C TYR A 61 6.04 -5.65 5.76
N LEU A 62 6.64 -6.75 6.25
CA LEU A 62 5.91 -7.87 6.82
C LEU A 62 5.04 -7.44 7.99
N GLU A 63 5.56 -6.62 8.90
CA GLU A 63 4.80 -6.08 10.03
C GLU A 63 3.56 -5.30 9.57
N LEU A 64 3.73 -4.40 8.59
CA LEU A 64 2.61 -3.65 8.01
C LEU A 64 1.55 -4.57 7.40
N LEU A 65 1.96 -5.62 6.69
CA LEU A 65 1.03 -6.60 6.10
C LEU A 65 0.27 -7.40 7.16
N LEU A 66 0.94 -7.76 8.26
CA LEU A 66 0.31 -8.46 9.39
C LEU A 66 -0.69 -7.56 10.15
N GLU A 67 -0.36 -6.28 10.33
CA GLU A 67 -1.29 -5.29 10.89
C GLU A 67 -2.53 -5.11 9.99
N GLU A 68 -2.31 -4.96 8.69
CA GLU A 68 -3.38 -4.88 7.70
C GLU A 68 -4.28 -6.13 7.74
N LYS A 69 -3.70 -7.33 7.80
CA LYS A 69 -4.45 -8.59 7.94
C LYS A 69 -5.41 -8.53 9.13
N LYS A 70 -4.94 -8.10 10.31
CA LYS A 70 -5.77 -7.99 11.53
C LYS A 70 -6.92 -6.98 11.36
N ILE A 71 -6.66 -5.86 10.70
CA ILE A 71 -7.69 -4.85 10.41
C ILE A 71 -8.77 -5.44 9.50
N LEU A 72 -8.36 -6.14 8.45
CA LEU A 72 -9.28 -6.74 7.47
C LEU A 72 -10.09 -7.90 8.08
N GLU A 73 -9.50 -8.72 8.94
CA GLU A 73 -10.20 -9.78 9.68
C GLU A 73 -11.30 -9.20 10.58
N LYS A 74 -10.96 -8.17 11.38
CA LYS A 74 -11.96 -7.45 12.19
C LYS A 74 -13.08 -6.84 11.36
N ALA A 75 -12.74 -6.23 10.22
CA ALA A 75 -13.74 -5.67 9.31
C ALA A 75 -14.68 -6.75 8.74
N ARG A 76 -14.14 -7.93 8.39
CA ARG A 76 -14.93 -9.07 7.91
C ARG A 76 -15.85 -9.59 9.00
N GLU A 77 -15.35 -9.75 10.23
CA GLU A 77 -16.18 -10.16 11.37
C GLU A 77 -17.31 -9.17 11.67
N GLU A 78 -17.02 -7.87 11.60
CA GLU A 78 -18.03 -6.82 11.80
C GLU A 78 -19.12 -6.91 10.73
N VAL A 79 -18.75 -7.12 9.46
CA VAL A 79 -19.71 -7.31 8.37
C VAL A 79 -20.53 -8.59 8.55
N LEU A 80 -19.92 -9.68 9.00
CA LEU A 80 -20.61 -10.96 9.21
C LEU A 80 -21.63 -10.92 10.34
N LYS A 81 -21.40 -10.13 11.40
CA LYS A 81 -22.28 -10.01 12.56
C LYS A 81 -23.48 -9.07 12.34
N ARG A 82 -23.55 -8.38 11.21
CA ARG A 82 -24.59 -7.38 10.96
C ARG A 82 -25.93 -7.98 10.55
N GLU A 83 -26.97 -7.24 10.90
CA GLU A 83 -28.33 -7.54 10.48
C GLU A 83 -28.50 -7.44 8.96
N LYS A 84 -29.41 -8.24 8.42
CA LYS A 84 -29.73 -8.23 6.99
C LYS A 84 -30.24 -6.84 6.61
N GLY A 85 -29.65 -6.25 5.57
CA GLY A 85 -30.06 -4.95 5.02
C GLY A 85 -29.24 -3.76 5.51
N ASN A 86 -28.31 -3.94 6.46
CA ASN A 86 -27.40 -2.89 6.88
C ASN A 86 -26.08 -2.93 6.08
N TYR A 87 -25.88 -1.94 5.20
CA TYR A 87 -24.73 -1.86 4.30
C TYR A 87 -23.71 -0.77 4.66
N ALA A 88 -23.74 -0.23 5.88
CA ALA A 88 -22.79 0.80 6.29
C ALA A 88 -21.33 0.33 6.17
N THR A 89 -20.36 1.22 5.99
CA THR A 89 -18.94 0.84 5.99
C THR A 89 -18.46 0.60 7.44
N PRO A 90 -17.75 -0.51 7.74
CA PRO A 90 -17.09 -0.74 9.03
C PRO A 90 -16.28 0.46 9.51
N GLU A 91 -16.42 0.81 10.79
CA GLU A 91 -15.75 2.00 11.35
C GLU A 91 -14.23 1.87 11.30
N ILE A 92 -13.74 0.65 11.50
CA ILE A 92 -12.31 0.33 11.45
C ILE A 92 -11.69 0.68 10.08
N LEU A 93 -12.48 0.68 9.02
CA LEU A 93 -12.03 1.01 7.67
C LEU A 93 -12.00 2.51 7.38
N LYS A 94 -12.63 3.35 8.20
CA LYS A 94 -12.62 4.81 8.01
C LYS A 94 -11.19 5.38 8.09
N LYS A 95 -10.33 4.76 8.90
CA LYS A 95 -8.91 5.15 9.07
C LYS A 95 -7.94 4.25 8.30
N TYR A 96 -8.46 3.23 7.62
CA TYR A 96 -7.63 2.26 6.93
C TYR A 96 -6.89 2.93 5.77
N LYS A 97 -5.58 2.75 5.76
CA LYS A 97 -4.71 3.07 4.63
C LYS A 97 -4.11 1.78 4.12
N ARG A 98 -4.10 1.65 2.81
CA ARG A 98 -3.47 0.53 2.13
C ARG A 98 -2.00 0.46 2.48
N VAL A 99 -1.51 -0.76 2.70
CA VAL A 99 -0.08 -1.05 2.68
C VAL A 99 0.41 -1.03 1.22
N GLU A 100 1.25 -0.06 0.89
CA GLU A 100 1.87 0.06 -0.42
C GLU A 100 3.38 -0.12 -0.31
N VAL A 101 3.97 -0.87 -1.26
CA VAL A 101 5.43 -0.92 -1.38
C VAL A 101 5.96 0.49 -1.64
N PRO A 102 6.84 1.02 -0.77
CA PRO A 102 7.48 2.31 -0.97
C PRO A 102 8.08 2.43 -2.37
N ARG A 103 7.84 3.57 -3.04
CA ARG A 103 8.37 3.81 -4.40
C ARG A 103 9.89 3.64 -4.49
N LYS A 104 10.61 4.04 -3.43
CA LYS A 104 12.07 3.94 -3.35
C LYS A 104 12.60 2.50 -3.42
N TRP A 105 11.76 1.51 -3.18
CA TRP A 105 12.16 0.10 -3.24
C TRP A 105 11.91 -0.53 -4.61
N ARG A 106 11.12 0.13 -5.48
CA ARG A 106 10.78 -0.39 -6.80
C ARG A 106 11.86 0.01 -7.80
N GLN A 107 12.85 -0.88 -7.97
CA GLN A 107 13.94 -0.70 -8.93
C GLN A 107 13.44 -0.56 -10.37
N GLU A 108 12.29 -1.16 -10.70
CA GLU A 108 11.67 -1.07 -12.04
C GLU A 108 11.21 0.34 -12.44
N LEU A 109 11.12 1.26 -11.47
CA LEU A 109 10.81 2.66 -11.73
C LEU A 109 12.07 3.53 -11.85
N GLU A 110 13.25 2.95 -11.66
CA GLU A 110 14.52 3.65 -11.88
C GLU A 110 14.68 3.94 -13.37
N ILE A 111 15.14 5.14 -13.67
CA ILE A 111 15.24 5.63 -15.03
C ILE A 111 16.61 5.23 -15.56
N ASP A 112 16.64 4.16 -16.33
CA ASP A 112 17.86 3.64 -16.93
C ASP A 112 18.47 4.61 -17.95
N GLU A 113 19.80 4.57 -18.11
CA GLU A 113 20.53 5.37 -19.10
C GLU A 113 20.03 5.14 -20.54
N LYS A 114 19.50 3.94 -20.82
CA LYS A 114 18.88 3.63 -22.12
C LYS A 114 17.61 4.46 -22.34
N LEU A 115 16.75 4.55 -21.33
CA LEU A 115 15.50 5.32 -21.39
C LEU A 115 15.78 6.83 -21.56
N LEU A 116 16.81 7.32 -20.89
CA LEU A 116 17.30 8.71 -21.03
C LEU A 116 17.87 9.00 -22.42
N LYS A 117 18.52 8.03 -23.07
CA LYS A 117 19.01 8.17 -24.44
C LYS A 117 17.88 8.16 -25.46
N GLU A 118 16.84 7.37 -25.24
CA GLU A 118 15.66 7.30 -26.12
C GLU A 118 14.75 8.52 -25.97
N GLN A 119 14.69 9.12 -24.77
CA GLN A 119 13.87 10.29 -24.48
C GLN A 119 14.68 11.37 -23.74
N PRO A 120 15.48 12.19 -24.45
CA PRO A 120 16.34 13.19 -23.81
C PRO A 120 15.58 14.25 -23.01
N GLY A 121 14.35 14.60 -23.43
CA GLY A 121 13.49 15.57 -22.71
C GLY A 121 12.92 15.04 -21.39
N LEU A 122 13.04 13.74 -21.10
CA LEU A 122 12.58 13.16 -19.84
C LEU A 122 13.41 13.68 -18.66
N LYS A 123 14.73 13.87 -18.85
CA LYS A 123 15.63 14.39 -17.82
C LYS A 123 15.22 15.80 -17.35
N GLU A 124 15.00 16.69 -18.31
CA GLU A 124 14.59 18.08 -18.05
C GLU A 124 13.24 18.13 -17.35
N ASN A 125 12.29 17.27 -17.74
CA ASN A 125 10.99 17.17 -17.09
C ASN A 125 11.08 16.69 -15.63
N ILE A 126 11.96 15.74 -15.33
CA ILE A 126 12.19 15.27 -13.95
C ILE A 126 12.80 16.38 -13.10
N GLU A 127 13.80 17.08 -13.62
CA GLU A 127 14.43 18.21 -12.93
C GLU A 127 13.42 19.32 -12.65
N LEU A 128 12.57 19.67 -13.62
CA LEU A 128 11.48 20.63 -13.45
C LEU A 128 10.47 20.17 -12.40
N GLN A 129 10.07 18.90 -12.41
CA GLN A 129 9.17 18.34 -11.39
C GLN A 129 9.79 18.42 -9.99
N ASN A 130 11.08 18.13 -9.85
CA ASN A 130 11.79 18.22 -8.57
C ASN A 130 11.85 19.66 -8.07
N ILE A 131 12.16 20.62 -8.95
CA ILE A 131 12.16 22.06 -8.63
C ILE A 131 10.75 22.50 -8.18
N MET A 132 9.70 22.13 -8.93
CA MET A 132 8.32 22.43 -8.57
C MET A 132 7.93 21.81 -7.24
N HIS A 133 8.28 20.54 -6.99
CA HIS A 133 8.00 19.85 -5.74
C HIS A 133 8.66 20.56 -4.56
N ASN A 134 9.94 20.91 -4.67
CA ASN A 134 10.68 21.64 -3.64
C ASN A 134 10.10 23.03 -3.39
N TYR A 135 9.74 23.76 -4.44
CA TYR A 135 9.09 25.06 -4.33
C TYR A 135 7.75 24.95 -3.58
N ILE A 136 6.92 23.98 -3.93
CA ILE A 136 5.63 23.71 -3.27
C ILE A 136 5.84 23.37 -1.79
N GLN A 137 6.71 22.41 -1.49
CA GLN A 137 7.00 21.99 -0.11
C GLN A 137 7.51 23.16 0.75
N ASN A 138 8.41 23.99 0.22
CA ASN A 138 8.93 25.15 0.94
C ASN A 138 7.88 26.25 1.14
N LYS A 139 7.03 26.49 0.14
CA LYS A 139 5.92 27.45 0.23
C LYS A 139 4.89 27.08 1.30
N PHE A 140 4.64 25.78 1.49
CA PHE A 140 3.73 25.28 2.52
C PHE A 140 4.40 25.12 3.90
N LYS A 141 5.71 24.85 3.98
CA LYS A 141 6.46 24.89 5.25
C LYS A 141 6.49 26.30 5.85
N ASN A 142 6.67 27.34 5.03
CA ASN A 142 6.76 28.72 5.51
C ASN A 142 5.40 29.33 5.94
N LYS A 143 4.27 28.78 5.49
CA LYS A 143 2.94 29.27 5.90
C LYS A 143 2.51 28.88 7.32
N ASN A 144 3.14 27.87 7.93
CA ASN A 144 2.81 27.45 9.30
C ASN A 144 3.53 28.27 10.39
N VAL A 145 4.36 29.25 10.01
CA VAL A 145 5.12 30.10 10.95
C VAL A 145 4.44 31.45 11.22
N ASP A 146 3.57 31.93 10.32
CA ASP A 146 2.87 33.22 10.46
C ASP A 146 1.50 33.09 11.14
N GLY A 147 1.50 32.59 12.37
CA GLY A 147 0.38 32.73 13.31
C GLY A 147 0.35 34.14 13.92
N GLY A 148 0.01 35.16 13.13
CA GLY A 148 -0.25 36.51 13.63
C GLY A 148 -1.50 36.56 14.54
N PRO A 149 -1.55 37.44 15.57
CA PRO A 149 -2.61 37.41 16.57
C PRO A 149 -3.96 37.82 15.97
N LYS A 150 -4.98 36.97 16.17
CA LYS A 150 -6.37 37.25 15.80
C LYS A 150 -6.85 38.48 16.57
N LYS A 151 -7.08 39.60 15.86
CA LYS A 151 -7.81 40.75 16.41
C LYS A 151 -9.25 40.32 16.69
N HIS A 152 -9.61 40.28 17.97
CA HIS A 152 -11.01 40.20 18.40
C HIS A 152 -11.76 41.45 17.94
N ILE A 153 -12.77 41.27 17.10
CA ILE A 153 -13.77 42.30 16.82
C ILE A 153 -14.85 42.12 17.89
N LYS A 154 -14.99 43.10 18.78
CA LYS A 154 -16.14 43.24 19.68
C LYS A 154 -17.25 43.96 18.92
N ASN A 155 -18.44 43.37 18.90
CA ASN A 155 -19.71 44.09 18.84
C ASN A 155 -20.58 43.55 19.98
#